data_AF-A0AAE9I0M6-F1
#
_entry.id   AF-A0AAE9I0M6-F1
#
_cell.length_a   1.000
_cell.length_b   1.000
_cell.length_c   1.000
_cell.angle_alpha   90.00
_cell.angle_beta   90.00
_cell.angle_gamma   90.00
#
_symmetry.space_group_name_H-M   'P 1'
#
loop_
_entity.id
_entity.type
_entity.pdbx_description
1 polymer ?
#
loop_
_entity_poly.entity_id
_entity_poly.type
_entity_poly.pdbx_seq_one_letter_code
_entity_poly.pdbx_strand_id
1 'polypeptide(L)'
;MINKLARIVGMLVLFSHPAYANTVQCADAPRLTDLEIIGCNQREGVGIVTYWKGHDGPYASAFDERHLFLGFSGSRESLNSEAGLRVVGERLVLMRTTLGAPLLASQIASRSVLPTRIHSDDWAIYLEAIQYESQQQAVGYPMLCATGVLRNKVKGAYVAVAECFAYEEKTRFLATLSALEAALTRGKALMLWRE
;
A
#
# COMPACT_ATOMS: atom_id res chain seq x y z
N MET A 1 71.00 -17.72 4.84
CA MET A 1 69.68 -18.37 5.09
C MET A 1 68.63 -17.26 5.14
N ILE A 2 67.80 -17.14 4.11
CA ILE A 2 66.78 -16.07 3.99
C ILE A 2 65.41 -16.76 4.00
N ASN A 3 64.68 -16.62 5.12
CA ASN A 3 63.31 -17.09 5.25
C ASN A 3 62.36 -16.12 4.55
N LYS A 4 61.73 -16.55 3.46
CA LYS A 4 60.62 -15.85 2.82
C LYS A 4 59.31 -16.25 3.51
N LEU A 5 58.74 -15.33 4.29
CA LEU A 5 57.35 -15.38 4.72
C LEU A 5 56.45 -14.96 3.55
N ALA A 6 55.65 -15.90 3.05
CA ALA A 6 54.54 -15.61 2.15
C ALA A 6 53.31 -15.25 2.99
N ARG A 7 52.87 -13.99 2.95
CA ARG A 7 51.58 -13.55 3.48
C ARG A 7 50.49 -13.85 2.45
N ILE A 8 49.58 -14.75 2.81
CA ILE A 8 48.34 -14.99 2.07
C ILE A 8 47.37 -13.86 2.44
N VAL A 9 47.09 -12.98 1.48
CA VAL A 9 46.02 -11.98 1.58
C VAL A 9 44.72 -12.66 1.17
N GLY A 10 43.86 -12.97 2.15
CA GLY A 10 42.52 -13.49 1.92
C GLY A 10 41.65 -12.41 1.28
N MET A 11 41.38 -12.55 -0.01
CA MET A 11 40.46 -11.70 -0.76
C MET A 11 39.01 -12.11 -0.41
N LEU A 12 38.37 -11.33 0.46
CA LEU A 12 36.96 -11.48 0.81
C LEU A 12 36.12 -11.02 -0.39
N VAL A 13 35.70 -11.95 -1.24
CA VAL A 13 34.75 -11.66 -2.33
C VAL A 13 33.36 -11.53 -1.70
N LEU A 14 32.95 -10.29 -1.43
CA LEU A 14 31.56 -9.96 -1.15
C LEU A 14 30.77 -10.15 -2.45
N PHE A 15 30.07 -11.29 -2.56
CA PHE A 15 29.04 -11.46 -3.57
C PHE A 15 27.88 -10.52 -3.24
N SER A 16 27.95 -9.28 -3.74
CA SER A 16 26.79 -8.41 -3.84
C SER A 16 25.81 -9.07 -4.81
N HIS A 17 24.86 -9.80 -4.27
CA HIS A 17 23.70 -10.26 -5.04
C HIS A 17 23.01 -8.99 -5.54
N PRO A 18 22.79 -8.83 -6.85
CA PRO A 18 21.97 -7.73 -7.34
C PRO A 18 20.59 -7.92 -6.73
N ALA A 19 20.18 -7.00 -5.86
CA ALA A 19 18.80 -6.88 -5.45
C ALA A 19 18.01 -6.58 -6.74
N TYR A 20 17.41 -7.61 -7.34
CA TYR A 20 16.53 -7.46 -8.49
C TYR A 20 15.30 -6.67 -8.03
N ALA A 21 15.38 -5.35 -8.13
CA ALA A 21 14.25 -4.46 -8.03
C ALA A 21 13.42 -4.63 -9.31
N ASN A 22 12.57 -5.65 -9.33
CA ASN A 22 11.61 -5.81 -10.42
C ASN A 22 10.64 -4.63 -10.36
N THR A 23 10.68 -3.80 -11.39
CA THR A 23 9.79 -2.64 -11.56
C THR A 23 8.39 -3.13 -11.87
N VAL A 24 7.40 -2.72 -11.08
CA VAL A 24 6.00 -3.00 -11.37
C VAL A 24 5.57 -2.20 -12.59
N GLN A 25 5.23 -2.90 -13.68
CA GLN A 25 4.67 -2.28 -14.88
C GLN A 25 3.15 -2.15 -14.73
N CYS A 26 2.60 -0.98 -15.08
CA CYS A 26 1.15 -0.75 -15.02
C CYS A 26 0.33 -1.70 -15.90
N ALA A 27 0.94 -2.25 -16.96
CA ALA A 27 0.30 -3.20 -17.85
C ALA A 27 -0.13 -4.49 -17.15
N ASP A 28 0.59 -4.89 -16.09
CA ASP A 28 0.35 -6.12 -15.34
C ASP A 28 -0.61 -5.94 -14.16
N ALA A 29 -1.00 -4.69 -13.87
CA ALA A 29 -1.87 -4.39 -12.76
C ALA A 29 -3.33 -4.83 -13.03
N PRO A 30 -4.06 -5.33 -12.00
CA PRO A 30 -5.44 -5.75 -12.17
C PRO A 30 -6.33 -4.58 -12.57
N ARG A 31 -7.12 -4.75 -13.63
CA ARG A 31 -8.09 -3.74 -14.06
C ARG A 31 -9.31 -3.78 -13.14
N LEU A 32 -9.74 -2.61 -12.69
CA LEU A 32 -10.95 -2.39 -11.90
C LEU A 32 -11.93 -1.58 -12.74
N THR A 33 -13.18 -2.05 -12.85
CA THR A 33 -14.16 -1.54 -13.83
C THR A 33 -14.44 -0.04 -13.72
N ASP A 34 -14.32 0.53 -12.52
CA ASP A 34 -14.66 1.92 -12.23
C ASP A 34 -13.45 2.79 -11.87
N LEU A 35 -12.23 2.31 -12.09
CA LEU A 35 -11.01 2.99 -11.68
C LEU A 35 -9.96 2.96 -12.78
N GLU A 36 -9.41 4.13 -13.08
CA GLU A 36 -8.34 4.30 -14.05
C GLU A 36 -6.98 4.18 -13.38
N ILE A 37 -6.02 3.52 -14.03
CA ILE A 37 -4.64 3.49 -13.54
C ILE A 37 -3.97 4.79 -13.98
N ILE A 38 -3.56 5.62 -13.02
CA ILE A 38 -2.92 6.91 -13.28
C ILE A 38 -1.41 6.91 -13.03
N GLY A 39 -0.88 5.87 -12.39
CA GLY A 39 0.56 5.75 -12.19
C GLY A 39 1.00 4.44 -11.57
N CYS A 40 2.25 4.09 -11.80
CA CYS A 40 2.94 3.01 -11.08
C CYS A 40 4.32 3.48 -10.68
N ASN A 41 4.70 3.21 -9.44
CA ASN A 41 5.99 3.58 -8.88
C ASN A 41 6.51 2.48 -7.96
N GLN A 42 7.76 2.61 -7.52
CA GLN A 42 8.38 1.69 -6.58
C GLN A 42 8.96 2.47 -5.40
N ARG A 43 8.75 1.97 -4.18
CA ARG A 43 9.28 2.55 -2.94
C ARG A 43 9.73 1.41 -2.03
N GLU A 44 11.00 1.42 -1.62
CA GLU A 44 11.55 0.46 -0.63
C GLU A 44 11.25 -1.03 -0.94
N GLY A 45 11.33 -1.42 -2.21
CA GLY A 45 11.04 -2.80 -2.66
C GLY A 45 9.54 -3.12 -2.81
N VAL A 46 8.66 -2.13 -2.62
CA VAL A 46 7.21 -2.24 -2.84
C VAL A 46 6.84 -1.56 -4.15
N GLY A 47 6.24 -2.30 -5.07
CA GLY A 47 5.62 -1.70 -6.25
C GLY A 47 4.22 -1.22 -5.93
N ILE A 48 3.89 -0.01 -6.33
CA ILE A 48 2.64 0.68 -6.00
C ILE A 48 1.95 1.07 -7.31
N VAL A 49 0.68 0.71 -7.42
CA VAL A 49 -0.20 1.13 -8.51
C VAL A 49 -1.22 2.09 -7.95
N THR A 50 -1.35 3.25 -8.58
CA THR A 50 -2.31 4.29 -8.20
C THR A 50 -3.49 4.28 -9.15
N TYR A 51 -4.67 4.14 -8.57
CA TYR A 51 -5.96 4.16 -9.24
C TYR A 51 -6.69 5.45 -8.89
N TRP A 52 -7.44 5.97 -9.86
CA TRP A 52 -8.21 7.20 -9.71
C TRP A 52 -9.59 7.09 -10.36
N LYS A 53 -10.56 7.75 -9.74
CA LYS A 53 -11.86 8.08 -10.35
C LYS A 53 -12.24 9.48 -9.92
N GLY A 54 -12.43 10.37 -10.89
CA GLY A 54 -12.96 11.70 -10.65
C GLY A 54 -14.41 11.68 -10.18
N HIS A 55 -14.87 12.83 -9.69
CA HIS A 55 -16.28 13.06 -9.41
C HIS A 55 -16.82 14.11 -10.38
N ASP A 56 -17.94 13.79 -11.03
CA ASP A 56 -18.58 14.70 -11.98
C ASP A 56 -19.55 15.62 -11.23
N GLY A 57 -19.23 16.92 -11.19
CA GLY A 57 -20.15 17.92 -10.65
C GLY A 57 -19.52 19.31 -10.53
N PRO A 58 -20.29 20.39 -10.68
CA PRO A 58 -19.77 21.76 -10.58
C PRO A 58 -19.28 22.14 -9.17
N TYR A 59 -19.58 21.32 -8.17
CA TYR A 59 -19.19 21.52 -6.77
C TYR A 59 -18.28 20.39 -6.24
N ALA A 60 -17.76 19.54 -7.12
CA ALA A 60 -16.84 18.47 -6.75
C ALA A 60 -15.55 19.06 -6.15
N SER A 61 -15.14 18.52 -5.01
CA SER A 61 -13.89 18.83 -4.33
C SER A 61 -12.88 17.69 -4.49
N ALA A 62 -11.62 17.93 -4.12
CA ALA A 62 -10.61 16.89 -4.08
C ALA A 62 -11.00 15.72 -3.14
N PHE A 63 -11.87 15.95 -2.15
CA PHE A 63 -12.35 14.89 -1.25
C PHE A 63 -13.42 13.99 -1.87
N ASP A 64 -14.03 14.41 -2.98
CA ASP A 64 -15.00 13.61 -3.74
C ASP A 64 -14.30 12.72 -4.76
N GLU A 65 -13.03 13.01 -5.07
CA GLU A 65 -12.20 12.14 -5.89
C GLU A 65 -11.83 10.86 -5.15
N ARG A 66 -11.84 9.76 -5.89
CA ARG A 66 -11.44 8.47 -5.36
C ARG A 66 -10.02 8.15 -5.75
N HIS A 67 -9.15 7.98 -4.76
CA HIS A 67 -7.76 7.53 -4.94
C HIS A 67 -7.54 6.20 -4.22
N LEU A 68 -7.18 5.16 -4.95
CA LEU A 68 -6.88 3.84 -4.39
C LEU A 68 -5.45 3.42 -4.74
N PHE A 69 -4.72 2.94 -3.75
CA PHE A 69 -3.33 2.56 -3.87
C PHE A 69 -3.19 1.06 -3.63
N LEU A 70 -2.55 0.36 -4.56
CA LEU A 70 -2.34 -1.08 -4.50
C LEU A 70 -0.84 -1.37 -4.45
N GLY A 71 -0.37 -1.88 -3.32
CA GLY A 71 1.02 -2.23 -3.06
C GLY A 71 1.27 -3.73 -3.22
N PHE A 72 2.42 -4.07 -3.81
CA PHE A 72 2.90 -5.43 -4.01
C PHE A 72 4.35 -5.56 -3.57
N SER A 73 4.69 -6.66 -2.89
CA SER A 73 6.08 -6.94 -2.50
C SER A 73 6.32 -8.43 -2.29
N GLY A 74 7.50 -8.92 -2.64
CA GLY A 74 7.97 -10.25 -2.21
C GLY A 74 8.22 -10.35 -0.69
N SER A 75 8.50 -9.21 -0.04
CA SER A 75 8.78 -9.08 1.39
C SER A 75 7.57 -8.53 2.15
N ARG A 76 7.11 -9.28 3.17
CA ARG A 76 6.02 -8.86 4.06
C ARG A 76 6.43 -7.66 4.90
N GLU A 77 7.69 -7.60 5.32
CA GLU A 77 8.21 -6.52 6.13
C GLU A 77 8.21 -5.20 5.35
N SER A 78 8.74 -5.21 4.12
CA SER A 78 8.73 -4.03 3.25
C SER A 78 7.31 -3.54 2.98
N LEU A 79 6.39 -4.46 2.66
CA LEU A 79 4.99 -4.10 2.43
C LEU A 79 4.32 -3.52 3.67
N ASN A 80 4.50 -4.16 4.84
CA ASN A 80 3.92 -3.68 6.09
C ASN A 80 4.45 -2.30 6.44
N SER A 81 5.76 -2.08 6.33
CA SER A 81 6.38 -0.77 6.57
C SER A 81 5.80 0.29 5.64
N GLU A 82 5.71 0.00 4.35
CA GLU A 82 5.18 0.90 3.33
C GLU A 82 3.67 1.19 3.51
N ALA A 83 2.92 0.22 4.03
CA ALA A 83 1.52 0.37 4.43
C ALA A 83 1.32 1.04 5.79
N GLY A 84 2.40 1.30 6.53
CA GLY A 84 2.37 1.97 7.83
C GLY A 84 1.94 1.06 8.97
N LEU A 85 2.09 -0.25 8.77
CA LEU A 85 1.85 -1.31 9.73
C LEU A 85 3.16 -1.69 10.43
N ARG A 86 3.06 -2.04 11.71
CA ARG A 86 4.17 -2.56 12.51
C ARG A 86 3.76 -3.79 13.28
N VAL A 87 4.72 -4.68 13.49
CA VAL A 87 4.54 -5.82 14.39
C VAL A 87 4.87 -5.36 15.81
N VAL A 88 3.91 -5.42 16.72
CA VAL A 88 4.07 -5.12 18.15
C VAL A 88 3.73 -6.40 18.91
N GLY A 89 4.77 -7.06 19.43
CA GLY A 89 4.66 -8.42 19.94
C GLY A 89 4.29 -9.38 18.80
N GLU A 90 3.16 -10.08 18.92
CA GLU A 90 2.66 -11.00 17.90
C GLU A 90 1.58 -10.38 16.99
N ARG A 91 1.25 -9.10 17.20
CA ARG A 91 0.14 -8.44 16.51
C ARG A 91 0.64 -7.44 15.50
N LEU A 92 0.05 -7.49 14.30
CA LEU A 92 0.22 -6.45 13.29
C LEU A 92 -0.75 -5.31 13.58
N VAL A 93 -0.22 -4.11 13.84
CA VAL A 93 -0.97 -2.91 14.19
C VAL A 93 -0.72 -1.81 13.15
N LEU A 94 -1.74 -1.00 12.87
CA LEU A 94 -1.59 0.20 12.06
C LEU A 94 -1.06 1.32 12.93
N MET A 95 0.04 1.95 12.51
CA MET A 95 0.54 3.16 13.15
C MET A 95 -0.10 4.40 12.53
N ARG A 96 -0.18 4.42 11.19
CA ARG A 96 -0.85 5.40 10.34
C ARG A 96 -0.87 4.86 8.91
N THR A 97 -1.83 5.26 8.08
CA THR A 97 -1.84 4.91 6.66
C THR A 97 -0.71 5.66 5.93
N THR A 98 0.14 4.93 5.20
CA THR A 98 1.24 5.49 4.38
C THR A 98 1.27 5.00 2.92
N LEU A 99 0.58 3.90 2.62
CA LEU A 99 0.38 3.43 1.26
C LEU A 99 -0.59 4.40 0.57
N GLY A 100 -0.06 5.38 -0.16
CA GLY A 100 -0.82 6.57 -0.53
C GLY A 100 -1.03 7.48 0.69
N ALA A 101 -0.38 8.63 0.70
CA ALA A 101 -0.64 9.62 1.74
C ALA A 101 -2.09 10.11 1.60
N PRO A 102 -2.77 10.45 2.71
CA PRO A 102 -4.07 11.11 2.63
C PRO A 102 -3.95 12.38 1.80
N LEU A 103 -4.98 12.68 1.00
CA LEU A 103 -5.04 13.91 0.21
C LEU A 103 -4.81 15.11 1.12
N LEU A 104 -4.17 16.17 0.62
CA LEU A 104 -3.98 17.42 1.38
C LEU A 104 -3.37 17.20 2.77
N ALA A 105 -2.34 16.35 2.88
CA ALA A 105 -1.75 15.95 4.17
C ALA A 105 -1.31 17.13 5.07
N SER A 106 -1.00 18.29 4.49
CA SER A 106 -0.68 19.53 5.20
C SER A 106 -1.86 20.18 5.91
N GLN A 107 -3.10 19.81 5.55
CA GLN A 107 -4.34 20.32 6.12
C GLN A 107 -4.96 19.35 7.15
N ILE A 108 -4.23 18.30 7.53
CA ILE A 108 -4.72 17.35 8.53
C ILE A 108 -4.59 17.97 9.92
N ALA A 109 -5.72 18.24 10.56
CA ALA A 109 -5.78 18.72 11.93
C ALA A 109 -5.45 17.60 12.94
N SER A 110 -5.97 16.39 12.72
CA SER A 110 -5.69 15.25 13.58
C SER A 110 -5.90 13.90 12.89
N ARG A 111 -5.28 12.85 13.45
CA ARG A 111 -5.37 11.46 13.00
C ARG A 111 -5.58 10.56 14.20
N SER A 112 -6.39 9.52 14.04
CA SER A 112 -6.58 8.50 15.07
C SER A 112 -6.77 7.13 14.44
N VAL A 113 -5.89 6.18 14.78
CA VAL A 113 -6.07 4.78 14.39
C VAL A 113 -7.19 4.18 15.20
N LEU A 114 -8.18 3.60 14.51
CA LEU A 114 -9.30 2.97 15.18
C LEU A 114 -8.90 1.57 15.67
N PRO A 115 -9.30 1.19 16.89
CA PRO A 115 -8.95 -0.13 17.46
C PRO A 115 -9.62 -1.28 16.71
N THR A 116 -10.72 -1.00 16.02
CA THR A 116 -11.50 -2.00 15.28
C THR A 116 -10.77 -2.43 14.02
N ARG A 117 -10.34 -3.69 14.00
CA ARG A 117 -9.94 -4.37 12.77
C ARG A 117 -11.15 -5.01 12.14
N ILE A 118 -11.34 -4.78 10.84
CA ILE A 118 -12.38 -5.45 10.08
C ILE A 118 -11.73 -6.65 9.37
N HIS A 119 -12.40 -7.79 9.48
CA HIS A 119 -12.06 -8.98 8.73
C HIS A 119 -13.10 -9.18 7.65
N SER A 120 -12.65 -9.16 6.40
CA SER A 120 -13.45 -9.47 5.22
C SER A 120 -12.68 -10.52 4.46
N ASP A 121 -13.15 -11.77 4.49
CA ASP A 121 -12.50 -12.89 3.79
C ASP A 121 -11.01 -13.00 4.13
N ASP A 122 -10.14 -12.89 3.12
CA ASP A 122 -8.68 -12.96 3.27
C ASP A 122 -8.02 -11.61 3.63
N TRP A 123 -8.81 -10.55 3.79
CA TRP A 123 -8.32 -9.23 4.13
C TRP A 123 -8.32 -8.95 5.63
N ALA A 124 -7.22 -8.35 6.05
CA ALA A 124 -7.10 -7.67 7.32
C ALA A 124 -7.15 -6.16 7.09
N ILE A 125 -8.23 -5.53 7.54
CA ILE A 125 -8.49 -4.12 7.28
C ILE A 125 -8.31 -3.32 8.56
N TYR A 126 -7.48 -2.29 8.46
CA TYR A 126 -7.19 -1.33 9.50
C TYR A 126 -7.79 0.01 9.11
N LEU A 127 -8.33 0.72 10.08
CA LEU A 127 -8.97 2.01 9.84
C LEU A 127 -8.24 3.11 10.61
N GLU A 128 -8.17 4.27 9.98
CA GLU A 128 -7.66 5.50 10.55
C GLU A 128 -8.67 6.61 10.26
N ALA A 129 -9.15 7.27 11.31
CA ALA A 129 -9.93 8.48 11.18
C ALA A 129 -9.00 9.68 10.98
N ILE A 130 -9.32 10.50 9.98
CA ILE A 130 -8.60 11.73 9.66
C ILE A 130 -9.58 12.89 9.76
N GLN A 131 -9.17 13.94 10.45
CA GLN A 131 -9.91 15.20 10.52
C GLN A 131 -9.09 16.26 9.80
N TYR A 132 -9.64 16.81 8.71
CA TYR A 132 -9.07 17.96 8.03
C TYR A 132 -9.45 19.26 8.74
N GLU A 133 -8.58 20.27 8.66
CA GLU A 133 -8.87 21.63 9.08
C GLU A 133 -10.00 22.23 8.25
N SER A 134 -10.79 23.11 8.86
CA SER A 134 -11.71 23.96 8.11
C SER A 134 -11.11 25.34 7.90
N GLN A 135 -11.46 25.98 6.79
CA GLN A 135 -11.33 27.42 6.70
C GLN A 135 -12.55 28.07 7.38
N GLN A 136 -12.33 29.13 8.15
CA GLN A 136 -13.38 30.00 8.72
C GLN A 136 -14.34 29.35 9.74
N GLN A 137 -13.81 28.63 10.74
CA GLN A 137 -14.58 28.13 11.90
C GLN A 137 -15.69 27.09 11.59
N ALA A 138 -15.73 26.53 10.38
CA ALA A 138 -16.64 25.42 10.07
C ALA A 138 -16.18 24.12 10.74
N VAL A 139 -17.06 23.11 10.81
CA VAL A 139 -16.63 21.75 11.15
C VAL A 139 -15.76 21.26 9.99
N GLY A 140 -14.52 20.86 10.27
CA GLY A 140 -13.62 20.34 9.25
C GLY A 140 -14.13 19.05 8.62
N TYR A 141 -13.48 18.57 7.56
CA TYR A 141 -13.96 17.38 6.84
C TYR A 141 -13.45 16.07 7.48
N PRO A 142 -14.33 15.21 8.02
CA PRO A 142 -13.92 13.94 8.59
C PRO A 142 -13.85 12.85 7.49
N MET A 143 -12.79 12.06 7.50
CA MET A 143 -12.59 10.94 6.57
C MET A 143 -12.14 9.68 7.29
N LEU A 144 -12.34 8.54 6.65
CA LEU A 144 -11.72 7.28 7.00
C LEU A 144 -10.69 6.90 5.94
N CYS A 145 -9.47 6.59 6.37
CA CYS A 145 -8.49 5.88 5.55
C CYS A 145 -8.47 4.42 5.97
N ALA A 146 -8.68 3.54 5.01
CA ALA A 146 -8.58 2.11 5.21
C ALA A 146 -7.27 1.60 4.62
N THR A 147 -6.60 0.72 5.35
CA THR A 147 -5.47 -0.08 4.87
C THR A 147 -5.84 -1.55 4.98
N GLY A 148 -6.09 -2.20 3.85
CA GLY A 148 -6.30 -3.64 3.74
C GLY A 148 -5.00 -4.35 3.43
N VAL A 149 -4.67 -5.41 4.16
CA VAL A 149 -3.58 -6.33 3.78
C VAL A 149 -4.10 -7.73 3.59
N LEU A 150 -3.68 -8.36 2.50
CA LEU A 150 -4.06 -9.73 2.22
C LEU A 150 -3.26 -10.66 3.14
N ARG A 151 -3.97 -11.56 3.83
CA ARG A 151 -3.36 -12.48 4.82
C ARG A 151 -2.35 -13.44 4.20
N ASN A 152 -2.61 -13.88 2.98
CA ASN A 152 -1.80 -14.85 2.26
C ASN A 152 -1.11 -14.21 1.05
N LYS A 153 0.02 -14.77 0.62
CA LYS A 153 0.63 -14.39 -0.66
C LYS A 153 -0.30 -14.78 -1.80
N VAL A 154 -0.38 -13.95 -2.83
CA VAL A 154 -0.98 -14.31 -4.12
C VAL A 154 0.13 -14.24 -5.16
N LYS A 155 0.38 -15.38 -5.82
CA LYS A 155 1.42 -15.52 -6.85
C LYS A 155 2.81 -15.03 -6.39
N GLY A 156 3.21 -15.41 -5.18
CA GLY A 156 4.53 -15.08 -4.62
C GLY A 156 4.64 -13.69 -3.99
N ALA A 157 3.65 -12.80 -4.18
CA ALA A 157 3.65 -11.45 -3.63
C ALA A 157 2.67 -11.28 -2.47
N TYR A 158 3.05 -10.47 -1.49
CA TYR A 158 2.16 -9.87 -0.52
C TYR A 158 1.47 -8.65 -1.13
N VAL A 159 0.21 -8.41 -0.73
CA VAL A 159 -0.62 -7.36 -1.29
C VAL A 159 -1.20 -6.48 -0.18
N ALA A 160 -1.13 -5.17 -0.38
CA ALA A 160 -1.79 -4.17 0.46
C ALA A 160 -2.61 -3.21 -0.42
N VAL A 161 -3.70 -2.71 0.11
CA VAL A 161 -4.59 -1.74 -0.54
C VAL A 161 -4.86 -0.63 0.44
N ALA A 162 -4.86 0.61 -0.02
CA ALA A 162 -5.27 1.74 0.79
C ALA A 162 -6.15 2.72 0.01
N GLU A 163 -7.16 3.27 0.69
CA GLU A 163 -8.10 4.25 0.16
C GLU A 163 -8.55 5.14 1.31
N CYS A 164 -8.69 6.44 1.06
CA CYS A 164 -9.35 7.38 1.98
C CYS A 164 -10.71 7.78 1.39
N PHE A 165 -11.75 7.78 2.21
CA PHE A 165 -13.14 7.97 1.78
C PHE A 165 -14.02 8.55 2.90
N ALA A 166 -15.19 9.07 2.54
CA ALA A 166 -16.20 9.51 3.52
C ALA A 166 -16.81 8.31 4.26
N TYR A 167 -17.29 8.49 5.49
CA TYR A 167 -17.71 7.38 6.37
C TYR A 167 -18.76 6.45 5.74
N GLU A 168 -19.64 7.02 4.93
CA GLU A 168 -20.74 6.37 4.22
C GLU A 168 -20.25 5.45 3.10
N GLU A 169 -19.05 5.69 2.57
CA GLU A 169 -18.48 4.99 1.42
C GLU A 169 -17.69 3.73 1.80
N LYS A 170 -17.66 3.37 3.08
CA LYS A 170 -16.98 2.16 3.59
C LYS A 170 -17.36 0.90 2.81
N THR A 171 -18.64 0.73 2.47
CA THR A 171 -19.11 -0.45 1.73
C THR A 171 -18.53 -0.53 0.31
N ARG A 172 -18.26 0.62 -0.34
CA ARG A 172 -17.61 0.69 -1.65
C ARG A 172 -16.18 0.16 -1.59
N PHE A 173 -15.44 0.54 -0.54
CA PHE A 173 -14.08 0.04 -0.33
C PHE A 173 -14.08 -1.49 -0.16
N LEU A 174 -14.98 -2.03 0.66
CA LEU A 174 -15.10 -3.48 0.85
C LEU A 174 -15.42 -4.22 -0.46
N ALA A 175 -16.37 -3.71 -1.26
CA ALA A 175 -16.67 -4.27 -2.57
C ALA A 175 -15.44 -4.25 -3.51
N THR A 176 -14.60 -3.22 -3.40
CA THR A 176 -13.38 -3.11 -4.19
C THR A 176 -12.32 -4.13 -3.78
N LEU A 177 -12.19 -4.42 -2.48
CA LEU A 177 -11.32 -5.49 -2.01
C LEU A 177 -11.74 -6.85 -2.55
N SER A 178 -13.05 -7.16 -2.54
CA SER A 178 -13.57 -8.40 -3.13
C SER A 178 -13.32 -8.48 -4.64
N ALA A 179 -13.50 -7.37 -5.37
CA ALA A 179 -13.20 -7.31 -6.80
C ALA A 179 -11.71 -7.50 -7.10
N LEU A 180 -10.83 -6.87 -6.29
CA LEU A 180 -9.38 -7.03 -6.38
C LEU A 180 -8.95 -8.46 -6.12
N GLU A 181 -9.48 -9.10 -5.08
CA GLU A 181 -9.19 -10.50 -4.77
C GLU A 181 -9.57 -11.42 -5.94
N ALA A 182 -10.75 -11.21 -6.52
CA ALA A 182 -11.18 -11.95 -7.69
C ALA A 182 -10.30 -11.68 -8.93
N ALA A 183 -9.76 -10.47 -9.09
CA ALA A 183 -8.86 -10.13 -10.19
C ALA A 183 -7.45 -10.73 -9.99
N LEU A 184 -6.94 -10.68 -8.75
CA LEU A 184 -5.63 -11.20 -8.37
C LEU A 184 -5.57 -12.73 -8.46
N THR A 185 -6.67 -13.41 -8.12
CA THR A 185 -6.78 -14.87 -8.25
C THR A 185 -6.98 -15.32 -9.69
N ARG A 186 -7.83 -14.64 -10.48
CA ARG A 186 -8.13 -15.02 -11.88
C ARG A 186 -7.08 -14.59 -12.90
N GLY A 187 -6.32 -13.52 -12.66
CA GLY A 187 -5.39 -12.99 -13.65
C GLY A 187 -4.29 -14.00 -14.02
N LYS A 188 -3.87 -14.06 -15.29
CA LYS A 188 -2.72 -14.89 -15.72
C LYS A 188 -1.35 -14.23 -15.46
N ALA A 189 -1.30 -12.96 -15.04
CA ALA A 189 -0.10 -12.12 -15.16
C ALA A 189 0.31 -11.42 -13.85
N LEU A 190 0.61 -12.18 -12.81
CA LEU A 190 1.49 -11.68 -11.74
C LEU A 190 2.67 -12.68 -11.63
N MET A 191 3.23 -13.03 -12.79
CA MET A 191 4.36 -13.94 -12.95
C MET A 191 5.67 -13.14 -13.08
N LEU A 192 5.94 -12.22 -12.15
CA LEU A 192 7.19 -11.43 -12.16
C LEU A 192 7.92 -11.37 -10.81
N TRP A 193 7.48 -12.13 -9.81
CA TRP A 193 8.21 -12.29 -8.56
C TRP A 193 8.86 -13.67 -8.50
N ARG A 194 9.91 -13.88 -9.31
CA ARG A 194 10.88 -14.95 -9.04
C ARG A 194 11.98 -14.35 -8.18
N GLU A 195 12.09 -14.87 -6.96
CA GLU A 195 13.22 -14.65 -6.04
C GLU A 195 14.52 -15.19 -6.64
#